data_AF-A0A6P5C383-F1
#
_entry.id   AF-A0A6P5C383-F1
#
_cell.length_a   1.000
_cell.length_b   1.000
_cell.length_c   1.000
_cell.angle_alpha   90.00
_cell.angle_beta   90.00
_cell.angle_gamma   90.00
#
_symmetry.space_group_name_H-M   'P 1'
#
loop_
_entity.id
_entity.type
_entity.pdbx_description
1 polymer ?
#
loop_
_entity_poly.entity_id
_entity_poly.type
_entity_poly.pdbx_seq_one_letter_code
_entity_poly.pdbx_strand_id
1 'polypeptide(L)'
;MKYIVGIGGMTNGGKTTLTNNLLMVLPNCCVIHQDDFFKPQDQIAVGEDGFKQWDVLESLDMEAMLSTVQAWMSSPRKFARAHGVSVRLDASDTHILILEGFLLYSYKNMPGGSGVVCFGPRVLTVSSTPARPLVDLYSRRYFLTIPYEECKWRRR
;
A
#
# COMPACT_ATOMS: atom_id res chain seq x y z
N MET A 1 -5.73 18.11 -8.54
CA MET A 1 -6.23 16.75 -8.90
C MET A 1 -5.40 15.67 -8.20
N LYS A 2 -6.00 14.55 -7.80
CA LYS A 2 -5.32 13.44 -7.11
C LYS A 2 -5.47 12.17 -7.93
N TYR A 3 -4.37 11.48 -8.23
CA TYR A 3 -4.38 10.19 -8.90
C TYR A 3 -3.70 9.15 -8.03
N ILE A 4 -4.35 7.98 -7.88
CA ILE A 4 -3.77 6.84 -7.20
C ILE A 4 -3.54 5.75 -8.24
N VAL A 5 -2.29 5.31 -8.41
CA VAL A 5 -1.88 4.28 -9.35
C VAL A 5 -1.44 3.06 -8.57
N GLY A 6 -2.08 1.92 -8.81
CA GLY A 6 -1.62 0.64 -8.26
C GLY A 6 -0.64 -0.02 -9.22
N ILE A 7 0.48 -0.51 -8.70
CA ILE A 7 1.45 -1.36 -9.38
C ILE A 7 1.51 -2.69 -8.62
N GLY A 8 0.64 -3.61 -9.05
CA GLY A 8 0.60 -4.99 -8.59
C GLY A 8 1.58 -5.89 -9.33
N GLY A 9 1.76 -7.11 -8.84
CA GLY A 9 2.47 -8.17 -9.56
C GLY A 9 3.28 -9.08 -8.64
N MET A 10 3.71 -10.21 -9.20
CA MET A 10 4.56 -11.21 -8.51
C MET A 10 5.81 -10.62 -7.84
N THR A 11 6.35 -11.34 -6.86
CA THR A 11 7.67 -10.99 -6.30
C THR A 11 8.77 -11.03 -7.37
N ASN A 12 9.84 -10.25 -7.20
CA ASN A 12 11.00 -10.18 -8.11
C ASN A 12 10.70 -9.85 -9.59
N GLY A 13 9.48 -9.45 -9.95
CA GLY A 13 9.14 -9.13 -11.35
C GLY A 13 9.38 -7.67 -11.76
N GLY A 14 10.14 -6.89 -10.97
CA GLY A 14 10.59 -5.55 -11.36
C GLY A 14 9.65 -4.39 -10.99
N LYS A 15 8.70 -4.59 -10.07
CA LYS A 15 7.77 -3.54 -9.61
C LYS A 15 8.52 -2.30 -9.09
N THR A 16 9.47 -2.48 -8.18
CA THR A 16 10.18 -1.38 -7.54
C THR A 16 11.04 -0.61 -8.53
N THR A 17 11.65 -1.30 -9.49
CA THR A 17 12.39 -0.68 -10.59
C THR A 17 11.47 0.19 -11.46
N LEU A 18 10.29 -0.31 -11.82
CA LEU A 18 9.31 0.48 -12.56
C LEU A 18 8.86 1.71 -11.76
N THR A 19 8.56 1.54 -10.47
CA THR A 19 8.16 2.62 -9.57
C THR A 19 9.24 3.71 -9.48
N ASN A 20 10.50 3.34 -9.30
CA ASN A 20 11.62 4.28 -9.25
C ASN A 20 11.79 5.06 -10.57
N ASN A 21 11.61 4.39 -11.71
CA ASN A 21 11.61 5.07 -13.01
C ASN A 21 10.46 6.05 -13.16
N LEU A 22 9.27 5.70 -12.68
CA LEU A 22 8.09 6.58 -12.68
C LEU A 22 8.29 7.79 -11.75
N LEU A 23 8.89 7.61 -10.58
CA LEU A 23 9.21 8.70 -9.64
C LEU A 23 10.10 9.78 -10.27
N MET A 24 11.03 9.39 -11.16
CA MET A 24 11.92 10.34 -11.83
C MET A 24 11.21 11.22 -12.86
N VAL A 25 10.12 10.74 -13.46
CA VAL A 25 9.43 11.43 -14.57
C VAL A 25 8.11 12.07 -14.15
N LEU A 26 7.47 11.59 -13.07
CA LEU A 26 6.18 12.07 -12.61
C LEU A 26 6.32 13.24 -11.62
N PRO A 27 5.60 14.35 -11.82
CA PRO A 27 5.61 15.47 -10.87
C PRO A 27 4.83 15.13 -9.60
N ASN A 28 5.28 15.66 -8.46
CA ASN A 28 4.57 15.55 -7.18
C ASN A 28 4.12 14.11 -6.84
N CYS A 29 4.99 13.14 -7.15
CA CYS A 29 4.73 11.72 -7.00
C CYS A 29 5.24 11.22 -5.66
N CYS A 30 4.39 10.53 -4.90
CA CYS A 30 4.75 9.79 -3.69
C CYS A 30 4.58 8.30 -3.94
N VAL A 31 5.26 7.48 -3.15
CA VAL A 31 5.15 6.02 -3.19
C VAL A 31 4.86 5.49 -1.80
N ILE A 32 3.99 4.48 -1.72
CA ILE A 32 3.82 3.63 -0.55
C ILE A 32 4.10 2.19 -1.00
N HIS A 33 5.09 1.56 -0.37
CA HIS A 33 5.44 0.16 -0.61
C HIS A 33 4.64 -0.73 0.35
N GLN A 34 3.96 -1.75 -0.17
CA GLN A 34 3.21 -2.71 0.64
C GLN A 34 4.14 -3.47 1.61
N ASP A 35 5.39 -3.71 1.21
CA ASP A 35 6.38 -4.46 2.00
C ASP A 35 6.75 -3.72 3.30
N ASP A 36 6.57 -2.40 3.38
CA ASP A 36 6.81 -1.62 4.60
C ASP A 36 5.78 -1.94 5.71
N PHE A 37 4.70 -2.66 5.37
CA PHE A 37 3.62 -3.02 6.27
C PHE A 37 3.65 -4.49 6.68
N PHE A 38 4.76 -5.22 6.47
CA PHE A 38 4.90 -6.55 7.04
C PHE A 38 4.86 -6.50 8.57
N LYS A 39 4.10 -7.43 9.15
CA LYS A 39 4.11 -7.66 10.59
C LYS A 39 5.48 -8.19 11.04
N PRO A 40 5.85 -7.98 12.31
CA PRO A 40 7.05 -8.56 12.89
C PRO A 40 7.17 -10.07 12.69
N GLN A 41 8.40 -10.55 12.56
CA GLN A 41 8.79 -11.94 12.30
C GLN A 41 8.09 -12.97 13.22
N ASP A 42 7.85 -12.61 14.47
CA ASP A 42 7.20 -13.42 15.52
C ASP A 42 5.67 -13.45 15.41
N GLN A 43 5.06 -12.54 14.66
CA GLN A 43 3.63 -12.48 14.38
C GLN A 43 3.22 -13.17 13.08
N ILE A 44 4.20 -13.64 12.29
CA ILE A 44 3.93 -14.37 11.06
C ILE A 44 3.61 -15.83 11.38
N ALA A 45 2.42 -16.27 10.95
CA ALA A 45 1.99 -17.65 11.11
C ALA A 45 2.93 -18.62 10.39
N VAL A 46 3.11 -19.80 11.01
CA VAL A 46 3.82 -20.93 10.41
C VAL A 46 2.77 -21.92 9.91
N GLY A 47 2.86 -22.29 8.63
CA GLY A 47 1.98 -23.28 8.02
C GLY A 47 2.26 -24.69 8.52
N GLU A 48 1.38 -25.62 8.16
CA GLU A 48 1.54 -27.05 8.47
C GLU A 48 2.81 -27.65 7.85
N ASP A 49 3.29 -27.04 6.77
CA ASP A 49 4.54 -27.36 6.07
C ASP A 49 5.80 -26.85 6.80
N GLY A 50 5.64 -26.15 7.92
CA GLY A 50 6.74 -25.56 8.69
C GLY A 50 7.28 -24.24 8.11
N PHE A 51 6.70 -23.71 7.03
CA PHE A 51 7.13 -22.46 6.42
C PHE A 51 6.32 -21.26 6.93
N LYS A 52 7.00 -20.12 7.06
CA LYS A 52 6.35 -18.85 7.40
C LYS A 52 5.50 -18.34 6.24
N GLN A 53 4.27 -17.96 6.57
CA GLN A 53 3.28 -17.49 5.61
C GLN A 53 3.44 -15.99 5.35
N TRP A 54 4.43 -15.62 4.53
CA TRP A 54 4.68 -14.22 4.12
C TRP A 54 3.83 -13.80 2.93
N ASP A 55 3.51 -14.72 2.04
CA ASP A 55 2.82 -14.41 0.79
C ASP A 55 1.27 -14.37 0.96
N VAL A 56 0.77 -13.94 2.14
CA VAL A 56 -0.67 -13.84 2.48
C VAL A 56 -1.02 -12.47 3.11
N LEU A 57 -2.27 -12.03 3.01
CA LEU A 57 -2.69 -10.70 3.48
C LEU A 57 -2.56 -10.56 5.01
N GLU A 58 -2.75 -11.66 5.75
CA GLU A 58 -2.69 -11.71 7.21
C GLU A 58 -1.29 -11.40 7.75
N SER A 59 -0.26 -11.55 6.92
CA SER A 59 1.13 -11.18 7.24
C SER A 59 1.38 -9.68 7.21
N LEU A 60 0.42 -8.89 6.70
CA LEU A 60 0.53 -7.45 6.49
C LEU A 60 -0.43 -6.69 7.41
N ASP A 61 -0.01 -5.51 7.87
CA ASP A 61 -0.87 -4.52 8.49
C ASP A 61 -1.53 -3.63 7.42
N MET A 62 -2.54 -4.20 6.76
CA MET A 62 -3.29 -3.52 5.70
C MET A 62 -4.13 -2.35 6.22
N GLU A 63 -4.45 -2.32 7.52
CA GLU A 63 -5.16 -1.19 8.14
C GLU A 63 -4.24 0.02 8.27
N ALA A 64 -2.99 -0.18 8.74
CA ALA A 64 -1.97 0.86 8.74
C ALA A 64 -1.66 1.37 7.33
N MET A 65 -1.61 0.46 6.34
CA MET A 65 -1.42 0.84 4.94
C MET A 65 -2.57 1.73 4.45
N LEU A 66 -3.82 1.32 4.68
CA LEU A 66 -5.00 2.10 4.31
C LEU A 66 -5.01 3.48 4.99
N SER A 67 -4.68 3.54 6.28
CA SER A 67 -4.55 4.79 7.03
C SER A 67 -3.51 5.73 6.40
N THR A 68 -2.37 5.19 5.96
CA THR A 68 -1.32 5.95 5.25
C THR A 68 -1.83 6.52 3.92
N VAL A 69 -2.59 5.72 3.15
CA VAL A 69 -3.25 6.20 1.92
C VAL A 69 -4.26 7.31 2.22
N GLN A 70 -5.06 7.18 3.27
CA GLN A 70 -6.00 8.23 3.69
C GLN A 70 -5.28 9.51 4.13
N ALA A 71 -4.14 9.40 4.81
CA ALA A 71 -3.31 10.55 5.16
C ALA A 71 -2.84 11.30 3.90
N TRP A 72 -2.35 10.58 2.87
CA TRP A 72 -2.01 11.18 1.58
C TRP A 72 -3.23 11.82 0.91
N MET A 73 -4.37 11.11 0.88
CA MET A 73 -5.61 11.64 0.31
C MET A 73 -6.08 12.91 1.01
N SER A 74 -5.90 13.05 2.32
CA SER A 74 -6.28 14.25 3.05
C SER A 74 -5.45 15.47 2.62
N SER A 75 -4.13 15.30 2.48
CA SER A 75 -3.22 16.38 2.12
C SER A 75 -1.92 15.85 1.50
N PRO A 76 -1.87 15.71 0.16
CA PRO A 76 -0.68 15.20 -0.54
C PRO A 76 0.58 16.03 -0.28
N ARG A 77 0.42 17.36 -0.14
CA ARG A 77 1.54 18.29 0.10
C ARG A 77 2.12 18.17 1.50
N LYS A 78 1.31 17.88 2.52
CA LYS A 78 1.80 17.63 3.89
C LYS A 78 2.46 16.27 3.97
N PHE A 79 1.84 15.26 3.35
CA PHE A 79 2.38 13.92 3.24
C PHE A 79 3.77 13.94 2.58
N ALA A 80 3.89 14.52 1.39
CA ALA A 80 5.16 14.63 0.66
C ALA A 80 6.26 15.26 1.52
N ARG A 81 5.95 16.37 2.22
CA ARG A 81 6.90 17.03 3.13
C ARG A 81 7.33 16.14 4.30
N ALA A 82 6.39 15.43 4.93
CA ALA A 82 6.67 14.52 6.03
C ALA A 82 7.55 13.33 5.61
N HIS A 83 7.46 12.91 4.34
CA HIS A 83 8.21 11.79 3.76
C HIS A 83 9.42 12.24 2.92
N GLY A 84 9.87 13.50 3.05
CA GLY A 84 11.08 13.99 2.37
C GLY A 84 10.98 14.16 0.85
N VAL A 85 9.77 14.11 0.28
CA VAL A 85 9.54 14.30 -1.15
C VAL A 85 9.46 15.80 -1.46
N SER A 86 10.36 16.27 -2.32
CA SER A 86 10.36 17.66 -2.78
C SER A 86 9.14 17.93 -3.66
N VAL A 87 8.21 18.76 -3.17
CA VAL A 87 7.04 19.20 -3.94
C VAL A 87 7.45 20.36 -4.83
N ARG A 88 7.31 20.20 -6.15
CA ARG A 88 7.57 21.28 -7.10
C ARG A 88 6.45 22.32 -6.97
N LEU A 89 6.82 23.56 -6.60
CA LEU A 89 5.88 24.66 -6.37
C LEU A 89 5.26 25.21 -7.66
N ASP A 90 5.92 24.95 -8.80
CA ASP A 90 5.54 25.37 -10.15
C ASP A 90 4.77 24.29 -10.94
N ALA A 91 4.68 23.07 -10.41
CA ALA A 91 3.97 21.99 -11.05
C ALA A 91 2.45 22.21 -10.97
N SER A 92 1.73 21.72 -11.99
CA SER A 92 0.27 21.65 -11.97
C SER A 92 -0.23 21.10 -10.63
N ASP A 93 -1.44 21.47 -10.20
CA ASP A 93 -2.06 21.00 -8.94
C ASP A 93 -2.37 19.49 -8.93
N THR A 94 -1.70 18.72 -9.78
CA THR A 94 -1.77 17.28 -9.88
C THR A 94 -0.82 16.63 -8.88
N HIS A 95 -1.35 15.72 -8.08
CA HIS A 95 -0.62 14.91 -7.11
C HIS A 95 -0.82 13.44 -7.44
N ILE A 96 0.26 12.67 -7.48
CA ILE A 96 0.23 11.25 -7.83
C ILE A 96 0.71 10.43 -6.64
N LEU A 97 -0.01 9.36 -6.32
CA LEU A 97 0.41 8.34 -5.38
C LEU A 97 0.55 7.03 -6.13
N ILE A 98 1.71 6.39 -6.03
CA ILE A 98 1.91 5.01 -6.46
C ILE A 98 1.79 4.11 -5.24
N LEU A 99 0.90 3.13 -5.31
CA LEU A 99 0.88 2.01 -4.38
C LEU A 99 1.53 0.83 -5.08
N GLU A 100 2.60 0.31 -4.51
CA GLU A 100 3.34 -0.83 -5.07
C GLU A 100 3.28 -2.01 -4.11
N GLY A 101 2.99 -3.21 -4.62
CA GLY A 101 2.91 -4.40 -3.79
C GLY A 101 2.48 -5.63 -4.55
N PHE A 102 2.61 -6.81 -3.94
CA PHE A 102 2.31 -8.08 -4.59
C PHE A 102 0.88 -8.59 -4.30
N LEU A 103 0.23 -8.12 -3.23
CA LEU A 103 -1.13 -8.49 -2.83
C LEU A 103 -2.14 -7.32 -2.87
N LEU A 104 -1.76 -6.17 -3.45
CA LEU A 104 -2.58 -4.95 -3.47
C LEU A 104 -4.04 -5.15 -3.89
N TYR A 105 -4.26 -6.00 -4.90
CA TYR A 105 -5.59 -6.18 -5.51
C TYR A 105 -6.41 -7.30 -4.88
N SER A 106 -5.82 -8.03 -3.94
CA SER A 106 -6.49 -9.08 -3.18
C SER A 106 -7.22 -8.52 -1.95
N TYR A 107 -6.86 -7.30 -1.52
CA TYR A 107 -7.47 -6.65 -0.36
C TYR A 107 -8.89 -6.15 -0.68
N LYS A 108 -9.87 -6.98 -0.35
CA LYS A 108 -11.29 -6.63 -0.32
C LYS A 108 -11.63 -6.20 1.11
N ASN A 109 -12.44 -5.16 1.25
CA ASN A 109 -12.94 -4.73 2.57
C ASN A 109 -13.41 -5.94 3.35
N MET A 110 -12.78 -6.22 4.49
CA MET A 110 -13.36 -7.16 5.44
C MET A 110 -14.66 -6.54 5.96
N PRO A 111 -15.81 -7.22 5.80
CA PRO A 111 -17.02 -6.77 6.45
C PRO A 111 -16.86 -7.05 7.95
N GLY A 112 -16.45 -6.04 8.72
CA GLY A 112 -16.41 -6.12 10.18
C GLY A 112 -15.08 -5.70 10.79
N GLY A 113 -15.02 -4.44 11.20
CA GLY A 113 -14.01 -3.92 12.10
C GLY A 113 -14.61 -2.75 12.86
N SER A 114 -15.47 -3.04 13.83
CA SER A 114 -15.87 -2.04 14.84
C SER A 114 -14.66 -1.79 15.74
N GLY A 115 -13.76 -0.91 15.33
CA GLY A 115 -12.65 -0.47 16.15
C GLY A 115 -13.14 0.44 17.26
N VAL A 116 -12.99 0.03 18.52
CA VAL A 116 -13.11 0.93 19.67
C VAL A 116 -11.73 1.54 19.90
N VAL A 117 -11.61 2.85 19.66
CA VAL A 117 -10.39 3.60 19.99
C VAL A 117 -10.54 4.12 21.42
N CYS A 118 -9.79 3.55 22.36
CA CYS A 118 -9.76 4.02 23.75
C CYS A 118 -8.70 5.12 23.91
N PHE A 119 -9.13 6.36 24.16
CA PHE A 119 -8.27 7.43 24.68
C PHE A 119 -8.63 7.69 26.15
N GLY A 120 -7.87 7.08 27.07
CA GLY A 120 -8.07 7.26 28.51
C GLY A 120 -9.42 6.70 29.02
N PRO A 121 -9.98 7.23 30.13
CA PRO A 121 -11.17 6.64 30.79
C PRO A 121 -12.50 6.88 30.06
N ARG A 122 -12.49 7.32 28.79
CA ARG A 122 -13.70 7.52 27.98
C ARG A 122 -13.69 6.60 26.76
N VAL A 123 -14.66 5.69 26.72
CA VAL A 123 -14.99 4.91 25.53
C VAL A 123 -15.90 5.75 24.65
N LEU A 124 -15.42 6.15 23.47
CA LEU A 124 -16.26 6.72 22.42
C LEU A 124 -16.43 5.66 21.33
N THR A 125 -17.68 5.23 21.10
CA THR A 125 -18.05 4.46 19.92
C THR A 125 -17.96 5.37 18.70
N VAL A 126 -16.87 5.25 17.93
CA VAL A 126 -16.81 5.85 16.60
C VAL A 126 -17.65 4.95 15.69
N SER A 127 -18.77 5.45 15.17
CA SER A 127 -19.43 4.79 14.05
C SER A 127 -18.47 4.86 12.87
N SER A 128 -17.74 3.77 12.62
CA SER A 128 -16.85 3.70 11.46
C SER A 128 -17.72 3.79 10.21
N THR A 129 -17.62 4.91 9.51
CA THR A 129 -17.99 4.92 8.09
C THR A 129 -17.16 3.82 7.44
N PRO A 130 -17.74 2.89 6.67
CA PRO A 130 -16.96 1.84 6.04
C PRO A 130 -15.94 2.52 5.14
N ALA A 131 -14.66 2.45 5.54
CA ALA A 131 -13.58 2.97 4.72
C ALA A 131 -13.70 2.30 3.36
N ARG A 132 -13.63 3.08 2.27
CA ARG A 132 -13.68 2.48 0.93
C ARG A 132 -12.52 1.50 0.79
N PRO A 133 -12.75 0.30 0.23
CA PRO A 133 -11.67 -0.64 0.04
C PRO A 133 -10.63 -0.05 -0.89
N LEU A 134 -9.37 -0.41 -0.68
CA LEU A 134 -8.22 0.09 -1.46
C LEU A 134 -8.47 -0.05 -2.98
N VAL A 135 -9.18 -1.11 -3.38
CA VAL A 135 -9.54 -1.40 -4.78
C VAL A 135 -10.37 -0.28 -5.45
N ASP A 136 -11.18 0.46 -4.68
CA ASP A 136 -12.05 1.53 -5.18
C ASP A 136 -11.34 2.89 -5.24
N LEU A 137 -10.11 2.98 -4.72
CA LEU A 137 -9.33 4.22 -4.68
C LEU A 137 -8.48 4.42 -5.95
N TYR A 138 -8.18 3.33 -6.67
CA TYR A 138 -7.28 3.38 -7.82
C TYR A 138 -7.87 4.12 -9.02
N SER A 139 -7.16 5.12 -9.51
CA SER A 139 -7.43 5.75 -10.81
C SER A 139 -6.93 4.87 -11.96
N ARG A 140 -5.80 4.17 -11.77
CA ARG A 140 -5.24 3.21 -12.72
C ARG A 140 -4.61 2.04 -11.98
N ARG A 141 -4.61 0.87 -12.60
CA ARG A 141 -4.03 -0.37 -12.06
C ARG A 141 -3.19 -1.06 -13.13
N TYR A 142 -2.00 -1.49 -12.75
CA TYR A 142 -1.09 -2.26 -13.58
C TYR A 142 -0.67 -3.51 -12.82
N PHE A 143 -0.57 -4.63 -13.51
CA PHE A 143 -0.12 -5.88 -12.90
C PHE A 143 1.03 -6.44 -13.73
N LEU A 144 2.23 -6.44 -13.16
CA LEU A 144 3.39 -7.02 -13.82
C LEU A 144 3.26 -8.55 -13.76
N THR A 145 3.59 -9.21 -14.87
CA THR A 145 3.58 -10.66 -14.98
C THR A 145 4.90 -11.13 -15.60
N ILE A 146 5.40 -12.26 -15.12
CA ILE A 146 6.50 -13.01 -15.72
C ILE A 146 6.15 -14.51 -15.66
N PRO A 147 6.68 -15.34 -16.58
CA PRO A 147 6.48 -16.79 -16.51
C PRO A 147 6.98 -17.39 -15.20
N TYR A 148 6.38 -18.51 -14.79
CA TYR A 148 6.73 -19.20 -13.53
C TYR A 148 8.23 -19.52 -13.43
N GLU A 149 8.83 -20.07 -14.49
CA GLU A 149 10.25 -20.43 -14.49
C GLU A 149 11.17 -19.23 -14.29
N GLU A 150 10.84 -18.09 -14.90
CA GLU A 150 11.57 -16.84 -14.73
C GLU A 150 11.42 -16.30 -13.31
N CYS A 151 10.20 -16.32 -12.76
CA CYS A 151 9.93 -15.91 -11.38
C CYS A 151 10.72 -16.76 -10.39
N LYS A 152 10.67 -18.08 -10.57
CA LYS A 152 11.41 -19.04 -9.76
C LYS A 152 12.91 -18.83 -9.86
N TRP A 153 13.45 -18.57 -11.05
CA TRP A 153 14.87 -18.30 -11.25
C TRP A 153 15.33 -17.03 -10.51
N ARG A 154 14.53 -15.95 -10.57
CA ARG A 154 14.85 -14.67 -9.89
C ARG A 154 14.70 -14.70 -8.36
N ARG A 155 13.96 -15.65 -7.80
CA ARG A 155 13.72 -15.79 -6.34
C ARG A 155 14.76 -16.69 -5.66
N ARG A 156 15.68 -17.30 -6.42
CA ARG A 156 16.76 -18.15 -5.89
C ARG A 156 17.84 -17.36 -5.19
#